data_AF-A0A433KLX5-F1
#
_entry.id   AF-A0A433KLX5-F1
#
_cell.length_a   1.000
_cell.length_b   1.000
_cell.length_c   1.000
_cell.angle_alpha   90.00
_cell.angle_beta   90.00
_cell.angle_gamma   90.00
#
_symmetry.space_group_name_H-M   'P 1'
#
loop_
_entity.id
_entity.type
_entity.pdbx_description
1 polymer ?
#
loop_
_entity_poly.entity_id
_entity_poly.type
_entity_poly.pdbx_seq_one_letter_code
_entity_poly.pdbx_strand_id
1 'polypeptide(L)'
;MKKQGWAALLIAGLLPLSVHASSIEGTLEGEAYEWFVLNGGQDSSAAYVETGNQLDITITGFMDPDSRDAREALSMHLSVEDGELVDAQVVQLIGSAATPPFYTSEGGSVAVSISHFEQQGRLLHVAGRIKGSMALQNSVEAAQGPDEEIAIDVHFDVEAYRAEF
;
A
#
# COMPACT_ATOMS: atom_id res chain seq x y z
N MET A 1 29.84 57.71 24.61
CA MET A 1 29.13 56.52 25.15
C MET A 1 28.02 56.15 24.18
N LYS A 2 28.08 54.94 23.61
CA LYS A 2 27.13 54.38 22.62
C LYS A 2 25.99 53.66 23.36
N LYS A 3 24.76 53.70 22.84
CA LYS A 3 23.75 52.65 23.08
C LYS A 3 23.09 52.29 21.75
N GLN A 4 23.27 51.05 21.35
CA GLN A 4 22.76 50.44 20.12
C GLN A 4 21.33 49.94 20.35
N GLY A 5 20.42 50.22 19.42
CA GLY A 5 19.08 49.64 19.37
C GLY A 5 19.13 48.24 18.74
N TRP A 6 18.43 47.29 19.36
CA TRP A 6 18.30 45.92 18.87
C TRP A 6 17.22 45.83 17.78
N ALA A 7 17.55 45.22 16.65
CA ALA A 7 16.58 44.78 15.66
C ALA A 7 16.18 43.33 15.99
N ALA A 8 14.88 43.10 16.15
CA ALA A 8 14.29 41.78 16.35
C ALA A 8 14.32 40.99 15.02
N LEU A 9 14.85 39.78 15.07
CA LEU A 9 14.80 38.81 13.98
C LEU A 9 13.50 37.99 14.12
N LEU A 10 12.56 38.17 13.20
CA LEU A 10 11.42 37.27 13.02
C LEU A 10 11.90 36.07 12.19
N ILE A 11 12.09 34.92 12.83
CA ILE A 11 12.27 33.65 12.14
C ILE A 11 10.87 33.15 11.76
N ALA A 12 10.50 33.32 10.49
CA ALA A 12 9.34 32.65 9.92
C ALA A 12 9.68 31.15 9.84
N GLY A 13 9.00 30.34 10.67
CA GLY A 13 9.12 28.89 10.63
C GLY A 13 8.60 28.35 9.31
N LEU A 14 9.51 27.83 8.48
CA LEU A 14 9.19 26.87 7.44
C LEU A 14 8.81 25.57 8.15
N LEU A 15 7.50 25.32 8.29
CA LEU A 15 7.05 23.96 8.60
C LEU A 15 7.41 23.09 7.40
N PRO A 16 8.15 21.98 7.57
CA PRO A 16 8.31 21.02 6.51
C PRO A 16 6.92 20.43 6.21
N LEU A 17 6.39 20.71 5.02
CA LEU A 17 5.36 19.86 4.45
C LEU A 17 6.04 18.53 4.17
N SER A 18 5.90 17.58 5.10
CA SER A 18 6.22 16.18 4.80
C SER A 18 5.23 15.75 3.72
N VAL A 19 5.64 15.85 2.46
CA VAL A 19 5.04 15.07 1.38
C VAL A 19 5.42 13.63 1.73
N HIS A 20 4.55 12.94 2.45
CA HIS A 20 4.69 11.50 2.63
C HIS A 20 4.46 10.89 1.24
N ALA A 21 5.50 10.28 0.68
CA ALA A 21 5.35 9.46 -0.52
C ALA A 21 4.42 8.29 -0.16
N SER A 22 3.46 7.99 -1.04
CA SER A 22 2.60 6.82 -0.85
C SER A 22 3.44 5.55 -0.92
N SER A 23 3.44 4.76 0.14
CA SER A 23 4.28 3.57 0.24
C SER A 23 3.63 2.46 1.05
N ILE A 24 4.21 1.28 0.91
CA ILE A 24 3.99 0.12 1.76
C ILE A 24 5.36 -0.24 2.33
N GLU A 25 5.49 -0.37 3.65
CA GLU A 25 6.77 -0.64 4.30
C GLU A 25 6.62 -1.66 5.42
N GLY A 26 7.62 -2.52 5.60
CA GLY A 26 7.62 -3.49 6.67
C GLY A 26 8.50 -4.67 6.38
N THR A 27 8.03 -5.87 6.74
CA THR A 27 8.83 -7.08 6.63
C THR A 27 8.12 -8.26 5.99
N LEU A 28 8.89 -9.05 5.23
CA LEU A 28 8.56 -10.42 4.80
C LEU A 28 9.63 -11.35 5.37
N GLU A 29 9.23 -12.41 6.06
CA GLU A 29 10.17 -13.32 6.77
C GLU A 29 11.16 -12.58 7.71
N GLY A 30 10.78 -11.41 8.22
CA GLY A 30 11.64 -10.56 9.05
C GLY A 30 12.68 -9.75 8.28
N GLU A 31 12.79 -9.90 6.96
CA GLU A 31 13.59 -9.02 6.10
C GLU A 31 12.79 -7.76 5.76
N ALA A 32 13.47 -6.60 5.77
CA ALA A 32 12.81 -5.30 5.56
C ALA A 32 12.65 -4.97 4.08
N TYR A 33 11.46 -4.50 3.72
CA TYR A 33 11.08 -4.10 2.38
C TYR A 33 10.32 -2.78 2.39
N GLU A 34 10.44 -2.05 1.28
CA GLU A 34 9.66 -0.88 0.95
C GLU A 34 9.16 -1.04 -0.49
N TRP A 35 7.86 -0.85 -0.68
CA TRP A 35 7.22 -0.82 -1.98
C TRP A 35 6.63 0.57 -2.22
N PHE A 36 7.01 1.17 -3.34
CA PHE A 36 6.56 2.49 -3.75
C PHE A 36 5.24 2.39 -4.49
N VAL A 37 4.26 3.18 -4.05
CA VAL A 37 2.99 3.34 -4.75
C VAL A 37 3.13 4.54 -5.67
N LEU A 38 3.15 4.27 -6.96
CA LEU A 38 3.33 5.27 -7.99
C LEU A 38 2.08 6.13 -8.11
N ASN A 39 2.24 7.44 -7.91
CA ASN A 39 1.20 8.44 -8.00
C ASN A 39 1.21 9.08 -9.39
N GLY A 40 0.12 8.91 -10.14
CA GLY A 40 0.00 9.41 -11.52
C GLY A 40 -1.41 9.89 -11.90
N GLY A 41 -2.26 10.21 -10.92
CA GLY A 41 -3.68 10.46 -11.19
C GLY A 41 -4.37 9.19 -11.70
N GLN A 42 -4.83 9.19 -12.95
CA GLN A 42 -5.43 7.99 -13.57
C GLN A 42 -4.42 6.86 -13.80
N ASP A 43 -3.13 7.18 -13.89
CA ASP A 43 -2.06 6.19 -13.98
C ASP A 43 -1.57 5.75 -12.59
N SER A 44 -2.25 6.14 -11.50
CA SER A 44 -1.86 5.70 -10.15
C SER A 44 -1.88 4.18 -10.06
N SER A 45 -0.93 3.63 -9.31
CA SER A 45 -0.91 2.21 -8.95
C SER A 45 -1.81 1.88 -7.75
N ALA A 46 -2.45 2.91 -7.18
CA ALA A 46 -3.55 2.79 -6.24
C ALA A 46 -4.82 3.43 -6.82
N ALA A 47 -5.88 2.66 -6.92
CA ALA A 47 -7.16 3.10 -7.44
C ALA A 47 -8.32 2.46 -6.67
N TYR A 48 -9.51 3.06 -6.77
CA TYR A 48 -10.71 2.45 -6.25
C TYR A 48 -11.90 2.59 -7.21
N VAL A 49 -12.83 1.64 -7.09
CA VAL A 49 -14.14 1.65 -7.73
C VAL A 49 -15.20 1.78 -6.65
N GLU A 50 -16.22 2.58 -6.91
CA GLU A 50 -17.32 2.84 -5.98
C GLU A 50 -18.62 2.27 -6.57
N THR A 51 -19.25 1.32 -5.87
CA THR A 51 -20.51 0.69 -6.27
C THR A 51 -21.51 0.75 -5.11
N GLY A 52 -22.42 1.71 -5.13
CA GLY A 52 -23.37 1.90 -4.03
C GLY A 52 -22.65 2.39 -2.77
N ASN A 53 -22.63 1.58 -1.71
CA ASN A 53 -21.92 1.82 -0.46
C ASN A 53 -20.61 1.01 -0.33
N GLN A 54 -20.26 0.22 -1.35
CA GLN A 54 -19.04 -0.57 -1.40
C GLN A 54 -17.94 0.17 -2.17
N LEU A 55 -16.73 0.15 -1.63
CA LEU A 55 -15.50 0.61 -2.27
C LEU A 55 -14.55 -0.57 -2.44
N ASP A 56 -14.20 -0.87 -3.68
CA ASP A 56 -13.18 -1.86 -4.02
C ASP A 56 -11.88 -1.15 -4.37
N ILE A 57 -10.89 -1.30 -3.51
CA ILE A 57 -9.62 -0.56 -3.54
C ILE A 57 -8.54 -1.53 -3.99
N THR A 58 -7.80 -1.17 -5.04
CA THR A 58 -6.66 -1.92 -5.53
C THR A 58 -5.41 -1.08 -5.38
N ILE A 59 -4.40 -1.61 -4.70
CA ILE A 59 -3.13 -0.94 -4.45
C ILE A 59 -2.01 -1.88 -4.90
N THR A 60 -1.08 -1.38 -5.71
CA THR A 60 0.10 -2.13 -6.12
C THR A 60 1.34 -1.31 -5.82
N GLY A 61 2.20 -1.84 -4.95
CA GLY A 61 3.50 -1.28 -4.65
C GLY A 61 4.61 -1.98 -5.44
N PHE A 62 5.60 -1.22 -5.90
CA PHE A 62 6.75 -1.70 -6.66
C PHE A 62 8.05 -1.49 -5.90
N MET A 63 9.04 -2.37 -6.08
CA MET A 63 10.35 -2.24 -5.42
C MET A 63 11.17 -1.04 -5.92
N ASP A 64 10.91 -0.58 -7.14
CA ASP A 64 11.62 0.52 -7.78
C ASP A 64 10.64 1.70 -8.00
N PRO A 65 10.90 2.89 -7.41
CA PRO A 65 10.01 4.04 -7.53
C PRO A 65 9.93 4.61 -8.96
N ASP A 66 10.86 4.25 -9.84
CA ASP A 66 10.92 4.73 -11.22
C ASP A 66 10.43 3.66 -12.22
N SER A 67 10.04 2.48 -11.75
CA SER A 67 9.67 1.34 -12.60
C SER A 67 8.36 0.67 -12.16
N ARG A 68 7.53 0.32 -13.15
CA ARG A 68 6.33 -0.53 -12.98
C ARG A 68 6.64 -2.01 -13.15
N ASP A 69 7.91 -2.39 -12.98
CA ASP A 69 8.30 -3.78 -13.03
C ASP A 69 7.63 -4.53 -11.88
N ALA A 70 6.63 -5.34 -12.19
CA ALA A 70 5.84 -6.07 -11.21
C ALA A 70 6.62 -7.21 -10.53
N ARG A 71 7.91 -7.38 -10.87
CA ARG A 71 8.80 -8.28 -10.15
C ARG A 71 8.83 -7.88 -8.68
N GLU A 72 8.45 -8.82 -7.83
CA GLU A 72 8.43 -8.62 -6.38
C GLU A 72 7.48 -7.50 -5.93
N ALA A 73 6.49 -7.17 -6.76
CA ALA A 73 5.43 -6.24 -6.39
C ALA A 73 4.50 -6.86 -5.32
N LEU A 74 4.06 -5.99 -4.42
CA LEU A 74 3.04 -6.29 -3.42
C LEU A 74 1.73 -5.67 -3.87
N SER A 75 0.72 -6.51 -4.10
CA SER A 75 -0.62 -6.09 -4.50
C SER A 75 -1.62 -6.37 -3.38
N MET A 76 -2.56 -5.46 -3.20
CA MET A 76 -3.59 -5.52 -2.18
C MET A 76 -4.93 -5.17 -2.81
N HIS A 77 -5.95 -5.98 -2.53
CA HIS A 77 -7.33 -5.72 -2.84
C HIS A 77 -8.10 -5.61 -1.53
N LEU A 78 -8.77 -4.48 -1.30
CA LEU A 78 -9.55 -4.22 -0.09
C LEU A 78 -10.97 -3.89 -0.50
N SER A 79 -11.95 -4.60 0.06
CA SER A 79 -13.36 -4.24 -0.08
C SER A 79 -13.84 -3.63 1.24
N VAL A 80 -14.33 -2.41 1.15
CA VAL A 80 -14.88 -1.64 2.29
C VAL A 80 -16.36 -1.41 2.03
N GLU A 81 -17.21 -1.77 2.97
CA GLU A 81 -18.66 -1.53 2.93
C GLU A 81 -19.07 -0.72 4.16
N ASP A 82 -19.82 0.36 3.97
CA ASP A 82 -20.27 1.25 5.06
C ASP A 82 -19.14 1.76 5.98
N GLY A 83 -17.92 1.87 5.42
CA GLY A 83 -16.71 2.31 6.13
C GLY A 83 -16.00 1.21 6.94
N GLU A 84 -16.48 -0.03 6.88
CA GLU A 84 -15.86 -1.20 7.51
C GLU A 84 -15.18 -2.09 6.46
N LEU A 85 -14.01 -2.62 6.79
CA LEU A 85 -13.31 -3.58 5.94
C LEU A 85 -14.06 -4.93 5.99
N VAL A 86 -14.54 -5.40 4.84
CA VAL A 86 -15.31 -6.65 4.72
C VAL A 86 -14.55 -7.77 4.02
N ASP A 87 -13.62 -7.44 3.13
CA ASP A 87 -12.70 -8.40 2.51
C ASP A 87 -11.33 -7.78 2.29
N ALA A 88 -10.28 -8.61 2.35
CA ALA A 88 -8.92 -8.20 2.03
C ALA A 88 -8.13 -9.36 1.44
N GLN A 89 -7.51 -9.12 0.30
CA GLN A 89 -6.62 -10.07 -0.37
C GLN A 89 -5.26 -9.41 -0.60
N VAL A 90 -4.20 -10.14 -0.31
CA VAL A 90 -2.82 -9.68 -0.44
C VAL A 90 -2.06 -10.69 -1.29
N VAL A 91 -1.28 -10.19 -2.25
CA VAL A 91 -0.48 -11.01 -3.16
C VAL A 91 0.91 -10.41 -3.29
N GLN A 92 1.94 -11.22 -3.09
CA GLN A 92 3.34 -10.88 -3.33
C GLN A 92 3.86 -11.72 -4.48
N LEU A 93 4.24 -11.08 -5.59
CA LEU A 93 4.80 -11.78 -6.75
C LEU A 93 6.24 -12.24 -6.48
N ILE A 94 6.64 -13.39 -7.00
CA ILE A 94 7.99 -13.97 -6.80
C ILE A 94 8.65 -14.28 -8.13
N GLY A 95 9.79 -13.64 -8.39
CA GLY A 95 10.61 -13.91 -9.57
C GLY A 95 10.09 -13.25 -10.85
N SER A 96 10.60 -13.72 -11.99
CA SER A 96 10.47 -13.05 -13.30
C SER A 96 9.92 -13.94 -14.43
N ALA A 97 9.37 -15.10 -14.08
CA ALA A 97 8.74 -15.97 -15.07
C ALA A 97 7.46 -15.32 -15.64
N ALA A 98 7.02 -15.77 -16.82
CA ALA A 98 5.76 -15.30 -17.42
C ALA A 98 4.53 -15.64 -16.56
N THR A 99 4.63 -16.70 -15.75
CA THR A 99 3.67 -17.08 -14.72
C THR A 99 4.47 -17.32 -13.45
N PRO A 100 4.86 -16.24 -12.74
CA PRO A 100 5.67 -16.36 -11.54
C PRO A 100 4.83 -17.01 -10.43
N PRO A 101 5.43 -17.81 -9.55
CA PRO A 101 4.79 -18.15 -8.29
C PRO A 101 4.55 -16.87 -7.48
N PHE A 102 3.63 -16.94 -6.53
CA PHE A 102 3.29 -15.81 -5.66
C PHE A 102 2.92 -16.31 -4.27
N TYR A 103 3.15 -15.47 -3.27
CA TYR A 103 2.53 -15.65 -1.96
C TYR A 103 1.20 -14.94 -1.92
N THR A 104 0.20 -15.52 -1.28
CA THR A 104 -1.12 -14.92 -1.14
C THR A 104 -1.68 -15.09 0.26
N SER A 105 -2.52 -14.15 0.69
CA SER A 105 -3.34 -14.31 1.89
C SER A 105 -4.33 -15.47 1.79
N GLU A 106 -4.70 -15.90 0.58
CA GLU A 106 -5.57 -17.07 0.38
C GLU A 106 -4.84 -18.36 0.78
N GLY A 107 -5.48 -19.17 1.64
CA GLY A 107 -4.84 -20.36 2.22
C GLY A 107 -3.85 -20.06 3.36
N GLY A 108 -3.53 -18.79 3.62
CA GLY A 108 -2.77 -18.33 4.78
C GLY A 108 -3.65 -17.81 5.92
N SER A 109 -3.04 -17.07 6.85
CA SER A 109 -3.71 -16.40 7.97
C SER A 109 -3.26 -14.95 8.06
N VAL A 110 -3.84 -14.08 7.24
CA VAL A 110 -3.56 -12.63 7.22
C VAL A 110 -4.70 -11.85 7.89
N ALA A 111 -4.34 -10.92 8.77
CA ALA A 111 -5.23 -9.91 9.32
C ALA A 111 -4.86 -8.54 8.74
N VAL A 112 -5.89 -7.79 8.33
CA VAL A 112 -5.75 -6.42 7.83
C VAL A 112 -6.55 -5.48 8.73
N SER A 113 -5.93 -4.38 9.14
CA SER A 113 -6.57 -3.33 9.93
C SER A 113 -6.40 -1.97 9.26
N ILE A 114 -7.50 -1.24 9.09
CA ILE A 114 -7.48 0.14 8.59
C ILE A 114 -7.36 1.10 9.79
N SER A 115 -6.36 1.96 9.78
CA SER A 115 -6.14 3.00 10.79
C SER A 115 -6.59 4.38 10.33
N HIS A 116 -6.65 4.62 9.02
CA HIS A 116 -7.14 5.86 8.44
C HIS A 116 -7.94 5.58 7.17
N PHE A 117 -9.07 6.26 7.02
CA PHE A 117 -9.94 6.15 5.86
C PHE A 117 -10.67 7.47 5.63
N GLU A 118 -10.28 8.19 4.59
CA GLU A 118 -10.84 9.51 4.29
C GLU A 118 -10.98 9.72 2.80
N GLN A 119 -12.19 10.04 2.34
CA GLN A 119 -12.46 10.34 0.94
C GLN A 119 -12.63 11.85 0.74
N GLN A 120 -11.85 12.42 -0.17
CA GLN A 120 -11.94 13.82 -0.59
C GLN A 120 -12.11 13.89 -2.11
N GLY A 121 -13.37 13.97 -2.55
CA GLY A 121 -13.72 14.03 -3.97
C GLY A 121 -13.34 12.74 -4.70
N ARG A 122 -12.28 12.80 -5.51
CA ARG A 122 -11.78 11.65 -6.29
C ARG A 122 -10.63 10.92 -5.61
N LEU A 123 -10.12 11.46 -4.51
CA LEU A 123 -8.99 10.92 -3.78
C LEU A 123 -9.51 10.17 -2.56
N LEU A 124 -8.98 8.98 -2.32
CA LEU A 124 -9.20 8.20 -1.12
C LEU A 124 -7.86 8.03 -0.42
N HIS A 125 -7.73 8.56 0.79
CA HIS A 125 -6.60 8.30 1.66
C HIS A 125 -6.92 7.09 2.54
N VAL A 126 -6.13 6.03 2.40
CA VAL A 126 -6.29 4.80 3.17
C VAL A 126 -4.94 4.40 3.76
N ALA A 127 -4.92 4.17 5.07
CA ALA A 127 -3.73 3.71 5.78
C ALA A 127 -4.09 2.58 6.73
N GLY A 128 -3.16 1.67 6.96
CA GLY A 128 -3.40 0.50 7.76
C GLY A 128 -2.18 -0.40 7.93
N ARG A 129 -2.44 -1.61 8.40
CA ARG A 129 -1.44 -2.65 8.65
C ARG A 129 -1.96 -4.00 8.19
N ILE A 130 -1.06 -4.79 7.61
CA ILE A 130 -1.26 -6.17 7.23
C ILE A 130 -0.30 -7.00 8.08
N LYS A 131 -0.81 -8.04 8.74
CA LYS A 131 0.00 -8.93 9.55
C LYS A 131 -0.50 -10.36 9.51
N GLY A 132 0.40 -11.32 9.37
CA GLY A 132 0.04 -12.73 9.41
C GLY A 132 0.98 -13.60 8.60
N SER A 133 0.43 -14.65 7.99
CA SER A 133 1.15 -15.55 7.10
C SER A 133 0.47 -15.67 5.74
N MET A 134 1.27 -15.65 4.67
CA MET A 134 0.82 -15.83 3.29
C MET A 134 1.29 -17.18 2.76
N ALA A 135 0.41 -17.92 2.08
CA ALA A 135 0.71 -19.22 1.52
C ALA A 135 1.31 -19.12 0.11
N LEU A 136 2.24 -20.01 -0.22
CA LEU A 136 2.83 -20.12 -1.55
C LEU A 136 1.85 -20.74 -2.54
N GLN A 137 1.67 -20.07 -3.68
CA GLN A 137 0.89 -20.56 -4.80
C GLN A 137 1.77 -20.60 -6.06
N ASN A 138 1.95 -21.81 -6.62
CA ASN A 138 2.86 -22.02 -7.76
C ASN A 138 2.30 -21.49 -9.09
N SER A 139 0.98 -21.42 -9.21
CA SER A 139 0.27 -20.77 -10.31
C SER A 139 -1.20 -20.57 -9.92
N VAL A 140 -1.91 -19.70 -10.63
CA VAL A 140 -3.35 -19.43 -10.43
C VAL A 140 -4.21 -20.70 -10.61
N GLU A 141 -3.77 -21.65 -11.42
CA GLU A 141 -4.50 -22.89 -11.76
C GLU A 141 -4.06 -24.11 -10.93
N ALA A 142 -2.95 -24.00 -10.20
CA ALA A 142 -2.44 -25.12 -9.41
C ALA A 142 -3.35 -25.37 -8.20
N ALA A 143 -3.67 -26.64 -7.93
CA ALA A 143 -4.16 -27.02 -6.61
C ALA A 143 -3.12 -26.59 -5.56
N GLN A 144 -3.59 -26.10 -4.40
CA GLN A 144 -2.73 -25.59 -3.34
C GLN A 144 -1.56 -26.55 -3.08
N GLY A 145 -0.34 -26.07 -3.29
CA GLY A 145 0.90 -26.79 -3.03
C GLY A 145 1.23 -26.76 -1.53
N PRO A 146 2.16 -27.60 -1.05
CA PRO A 146 2.33 -27.86 0.38
C PRO A 146 2.84 -26.64 1.15
N ASP A 147 2.29 -26.44 2.36
CA ASP A 147 2.78 -25.86 3.64
C ASP A 147 3.82 -24.71 3.68
N GLU A 148 4.29 -24.17 2.56
CA GLU A 148 5.23 -23.05 2.56
C GLU A 148 4.46 -21.75 2.75
N GLU A 149 4.56 -21.21 3.95
CA GLU A 149 4.02 -19.92 4.33
C GLU A 149 5.17 -18.95 4.62
N ILE A 150 4.95 -17.67 4.32
CA ILE A 150 5.82 -16.59 4.78
C ILE A 150 5.07 -15.63 5.70
N ALA A 151 5.75 -15.17 6.74
CA ALA A 151 5.28 -14.11 7.61
C ALA A 151 5.30 -12.76 6.88
N ILE A 152 4.23 -11.99 7.04
CA ILE A 152 4.10 -10.61 6.59
C ILE A 152 3.77 -9.71 7.78
N ASP A 153 4.41 -8.55 7.85
CA ASP A 153 4.08 -7.47 8.78
C ASP A 153 4.42 -6.13 8.11
N VAL A 154 3.44 -5.51 7.45
CA VAL A 154 3.62 -4.28 6.68
C VAL A 154 2.59 -3.23 7.04
N HIS A 155 2.97 -1.97 6.93
CA HIS A 155 2.09 -0.80 7.03
C HIS A 155 1.95 -0.20 5.64
N PHE A 156 0.78 0.32 5.34
CA PHE A 156 0.53 1.06 4.11
C PHE A 156 -0.08 2.41 4.43
N ASP A 157 0.30 3.43 3.66
CA ASP A 157 -0.27 4.77 3.71
C ASP A 157 -0.32 5.30 2.28
N VAL A 158 -1.51 5.31 1.68
CA VAL A 158 -1.65 5.49 0.23
C VAL A 158 -2.82 6.41 -0.15
N GLU A 159 -2.61 7.14 -1.24
CA GLU A 159 -3.67 7.88 -1.93
C GLU A 159 -4.14 7.07 -3.16
N ALA A 160 -5.38 6.59 -3.11
CA ALA A 160 -6.03 5.89 -4.21
C ALA A 160 -6.93 6.83 -5.02
N TYR A 161 -6.90 6.73 -6.34
CA TYR A 161 -7.72 7.55 -7.24
C TYR A 161 -8.97 6.80 -7.70
N ARG A 162 -10.09 7.50 -7.81
CA ARG A 162 -11.31 6.92 -8.38
C ARG A 162 -11.11 6.60 -9.86
N ALA A 163 -11.24 5.32 -10.21
CA ALA A 163 -11.22 4.83 -11.59
C ALA A 163 -12.48 5.29 -12.34
N GLU A 164 -12.34 5.60 -13.64
CA GLU A 164 -13.46 5.90 -14.53
C GLU A 164 -13.55 4.78 -15.58
N PHE A 165 -14.78 4.34 -15.87
CA PHE A 165 -15.10 3.34 -16.89
C PHE A 165 -15.97 3.94 -18.00
#